data_AF-A0A921TZS5-F1
#
_entry.id   AF-A0A921TZS5-F1
#
_cell.length_a   1.000
_cell.length_b   1.000
_cell.length_c   1.000
_cell.angle_alpha   90.00
_cell.angle_beta   90.00
_cell.angle_gamma   90.00
#
_symmetry.space_group_name_H-M   'P 1'
#
loop_
_entity.id
_entity.type
_entity.pdbx_description
1 polymer ?
#
loop_
_entity_poly.entity_id
_entity_poly.type
_entity_poly.pdbx_seq_one_letter_code
_entity_poly.pdbx_strand_id
1 'polypeptide(L)'
;MLHFVDAVAHAALHDDQAPETLPGMLLVYTCVVDDAPAVLALFQEASMTSSMFDAINAVFLRKMNRLSDAIWSMMEKVRASFVRDGCWRVSSAEAGGVHKTTRLMMNYIMLLSRNERALSLILQEDQQQQQQHLSHQPDYYSSTVDILIKDLISCLEKQLEKASNFISDPGLRYIFLMNNCSFISQKVSSMLLPSWTLFEDYKIERPKKRDSRERPSPMEDYVNQPDPNLQEQIQMDSNLDGLLMIQSFIEAYLDASWEPVMSCLYYDIPRGFLKLGGRLDKFECEFHKTYTMQRQWKVPNPELRKRLRKAVIEKVIPGFSKYLAERTTKAKSNRPPKNTALELEELLEELFEG
;
A
#
# COMPACT_ATOMS: atom_id res chain seq x y z
N MET A 1 -34.30 15.52 14.57
CA MET A 1 -33.45 14.74 13.66
C MET A 1 -33.14 15.50 12.37
N LEU A 2 -34.12 15.80 11.50
CA LEU A 2 -33.84 16.40 10.17
C LEU A 2 -33.21 17.79 10.18
N HIS A 3 -33.53 18.66 11.16
CA HIS A 3 -32.85 19.94 11.33
C HIS A 3 -31.38 19.81 11.76
N PHE A 4 -31.04 18.73 12.47
CA PHE A 4 -29.66 18.44 12.85
C PHE A 4 -28.84 18.00 11.62
N VAL A 5 -29.39 17.13 10.77
CA VAL A 5 -28.76 16.73 9.50
C VAL A 5 -28.45 17.95 8.64
N ASP A 6 -29.39 18.89 8.54
CA ASP A 6 -29.18 20.15 7.81
C ASP A 6 -28.05 21.01 8.36
N ALA A 7 -28.00 21.18 9.68
CA ALA A 7 -26.98 22.00 10.33
C ALA A 7 -25.59 21.38 10.14
N VAL A 8 -25.49 20.06 10.28
CA VAL A 8 -24.25 19.30 10.12
C VAL A 8 -23.78 19.30 8.66
N ALA A 9 -24.67 19.06 7.69
CA ALA A 9 -24.34 19.17 6.27
C ALA A 9 -23.88 20.58 5.88
N HIS A 10 -24.52 21.62 6.42
CA HIS A 10 -24.10 23.00 6.18
C HIS A 10 -22.72 23.31 6.78
N ALA A 11 -22.47 22.86 8.02
CA ALA A 11 -21.16 23.05 8.67
C ALA A 11 -20.04 22.35 7.88
N ALA A 12 -20.28 21.11 7.43
CA ALA A 12 -19.33 20.31 6.65
C ALA A 12 -18.90 20.97 5.33
N LEU A 13 -19.82 21.67 4.63
CA LEU A 13 -19.51 22.37 3.38
C LEU A 13 -18.50 23.51 3.59
N HIS A 14 -18.51 24.13 4.76
CA HIS A 14 -17.64 25.25 5.12
C HIS A 14 -16.44 24.84 5.99
N ASP A 15 -16.28 23.54 6.25
CA ASP A 15 -15.19 23.02 7.05
C ASP A 15 -13.89 22.89 6.23
N ASP A 16 -12.81 23.43 6.79
CA ASP A 16 -11.44 23.29 6.28
C ASP A 16 -10.77 22.01 6.80
N GLN A 17 -11.33 21.37 7.84
CA GLN A 17 -10.90 20.10 8.45
C GLN A 17 -11.67 18.90 7.88
N ALA A 18 -11.89 18.91 6.55
CA ALA A 18 -12.57 17.82 5.86
C ALA A 18 -11.99 16.41 6.17
N PRO A 19 -10.66 16.19 6.26
CA PRO A 19 -10.11 14.89 6.62
C PRO A 19 -10.55 14.38 8.00
N GLU A 20 -10.67 15.26 8.98
CA GLU A 20 -11.02 14.94 10.36
C GLU A 20 -12.53 14.73 10.55
N THR A 21 -13.34 15.51 9.84
CA THR A 21 -14.80 15.50 9.98
C THR A 21 -15.48 14.40 9.15
N LEU A 22 -14.87 13.97 8.04
CA LEU A 22 -15.48 13.01 7.10
C LEU A 22 -15.89 11.66 7.73
N PRO A 23 -15.10 11.00 8.60
CA PRO A 23 -15.52 9.76 9.25
C PRO A 23 -16.83 9.93 10.05
N GLY A 24 -16.99 11.06 10.73
CA GLY A 24 -18.20 11.38 11.48
C GLY A 24 -19.40 11.59 10.57
N MET A 25 -19.20 12.24 9.43
CA MET A 25 -20.27 12.46 8.44
C MET A 25 -20.75 11.15 7.81
N LEU A 26 -19.84 10.24 7.47
CA LEU A 26 -20.18 8.90 6.99
C LEU A 26 -20.96 8.10 8.02
N LEU A 27 -20.60 8.22 9.31
CA LEU A 27 -21.35 7.60 10.40
C LEU A 27 -22.77 8.18 10.50
N VAL A 28 -22.93 9.51 10.47
CA VAL A 28 -24.25 10.16 10.48
C VAL A 28 -25.10 9.68 9.32
N TYR A 29 -24.55 9.63 8.10
CA TYR A 29 -25.25 9.12 6.93
C TYR A 29 -25.71 7.68 7.12
N THR A 30 -24.81 6.81 7.59
CA THR A 30 -25.11 5.39 7.82
C THR A 30 -26.24 5.21 8.82
N CYS A 31 -26.19 5.90 9.97
CA CYS A 31 -27.28 5.86 10.94
C CYS A 31 -28.62 6.30 10.34
N VAL A 32 -28.62 7.40 9.56
CA VAL A 32 -29.86 7.90 8.96
C VAL A 32 -30.41 6.92 7.92
N VAL A 33 -29.56 6.29 7.10
CA VAL A 33 -29.98 5.25 6.14
C VAL A 33 -30.55 4.02 6.85
N ASP A 34 -29.86 3.51 7.86
CA ASP A 34 -30.23 2.27 8.55
C ASP A 34 -31.53 2.44 9.35
N ASP A 35 -31.75 3.60 9.97
CA ASP A 35 -32.95 3.88 10.77
C ASP A 35 -34.14 4.36 9.93
N ALA A 36 -33.91 4.79 8.67
CA ALA A 36 -34.97 5.33 7.81
C ALA A 36 -36.17 4.39 7.65
N PRO A 37 -36.00 3.09 7.32
CA PRO A 37 -37.13 2.22 7.04
C PRO A 37 -38.06 2.04 8.24
N ALA A 38 -37.50 1.95 9.45
CA ALA A 38 -38.27 1.83 10.68
C ALA A 38 -39.08 3.11 10.96
N VAL A 39 -38.46 4.28 10.77
CA VAL A 39 -39.14 5.58 10.93
C VAL A 39 -40.27 5.73 9.91
N LEU A 40 -40.04 5.34 8.65
CA LEU A 40 -41.05 5.41 7.60
C LEU A 40 -42.21 4.44 7.85
N ALA A 41 -41.95 3.24 8.36
CA ALA A 41 -43.00 2.28 8.73
C ALA A 41 -43.95 2.84 9.80
N LEU A 42 -43.41 3.52 10.82
CA LEU A 42 -44.23 4.15 11.87
C LEU A 42 -45.20 5.22 11.29
N PHE A 43 -44.75 5.99 10.31
CA PHE A 43 -45.62 6.98 9.64
C PHE A 43 -46.71 6.30 8.79
N GLN A 44 -46.39 5.16 8.19
CA GLN A 44 -47.37 4.37 7.43
C GLN A 44 -48.43 3.74 8.36
N GLU A 45 -48.02 3.25 9.53
CA GLU A 45 -48.91 2.67 10.54
C GLU A 45 -49.80 3.71 11.23
N ALA A 46 -49.34 4.95 11.34
CA ALA A 46 -50.08 6.06 11.96
C ALA A 46 -51.32 6.52 11.18
N SER A 47 -51.80 5.73 10.21
CA SER A 47 -52.99 6.01 9.37
C SER A 47 -52.94 7.37 8.68
N MET A 48 -51.73 7.81 8.30
CA MET A 48 -51.51 9.05 7.57
C MET A 48 -52.10 8.95 6.16
N THR A 49 -52.58 10.08 5.62
CA THR A 49 -53.00 10.11 4.21
C THR A 49 -51.79 9.86 3.32
N SER A 50 -51.98 9.15 2.19
CA SER A 50 -50.90 8.89 1.21
C SER A 50 -50.15 10.17 0.84
N SER A 51 -50.86 11.28 0.64
CA SER A 51 -50.28 12.59 0.33
C SER A 51 -49.38 13.16 1.42
N MET A 52 -49.68 12.90 2.70
CA MET A 52 -48.88 13.38 3.83
C MET A 52 -47.64 12.49 4.02
N PHE A 53 -47.77 11.19 3.78
CA PHE A 53 -46.65 10.26 3.75
C PHE A 53 -45.66 10.60 2.63
N ASP A 54 -46.15 10.84 1.42
CA ASP A 54 -45.33 11.24 0.27
C ASP A 54 -44.59 12.56 0.53
N ALA A 55 -45.25 13.53 1.17
CA ALA A 55 -44.61 14.79 1.54
C ALA A 55 -43.49 14.60 2.57
N ILE A 56 -43.66 13.74 3.57
CA ILE A 56 -42.64 13.44 4.58
C ILE A 56 -41.47 12.68 3.95
N ASN A 57 -41.74 11.69 3.11
CA ASN A 57 -40.72 10.96 2.35
C ASN A 57 -39.90 11.91 1.47
N ALA A 58 -40.55 12.83 0.77
CA ALA A 58 -39.87 13.82 -0.06
C ALA A 58 -38.97 14.74 0.78
N VAL A 59 -39.42 15.17 1.96
CA VAL A 59 -38.59 15.94 2.89
C VAL A 59 -37.39 15.11 3.36
N PHE A 60 -37.61 13.86 3.75
CA PHE A 60 -36.54 12.96 4.20
C PHE A 60 -35.47 12.76 3.12
N LEU A 61 -35.87 12.38 1.91
CA LEU A 61 -34.97 12.20 0.76
C LEU A 61 -34.19 13.48 0.45
N ARG A 62 -34.85 14.65 0.46
CA ARG A 62 -34.16 15.93 0.23
C ARG A 62 -33.06 16.21 1.27
N LYS A 63 -33.27 15.82 2.54
CA LYS A 63 -32.26 15.99 3.59
C LYS A 63 -31.11 15.00 3.42
N MET A 64 -31.43 13.77 3.00
CA MET A 64 -30.43 12.75 2.68
C MET A 64 -29.54 13.17 1.52
N ASN A 65 -30.12 13.69 0.43
CA ASN A 65 -29.33 14.13 -0.72
C ASN A 65 -28.39 15.29 -0.36
N ARG A 66 -28.85 16.24 0.47
CA ARG A 66 -27.96 17.30 1.00
C ARG A 66 -26.81 16.76 1.83
N LEU A 67 -27.03 15.67 2.58
CA LEU A 67 -25.98 15.02 3.35
C LEU A 67 -25.01 14.27 2.43
N SER A 68 -25.51 13.58 1.40
CA SER A 68 -24.71 12.97 0.33
C SER A 68 -23.81 14.01 -0.35
N ASP A 69 -24.37 15.14 -0.77
CA ASP A 69 -23.65 16.24 -1.42
C ASP A 69 -22.51 16.79 -0.54
N ALA A 70 -22.77 16.95 0.76
CA ALA A 70 -21.77 17.42 1.71
C ALA A 70 -20.64 16.40 1.87
N ILE A 71 -20.96 15.11 2.01
CA ILE A 71 -19.96 14.04 2.11
C ILE A 71 -19.12 13.95 0.85
N TRP A 72 -19.75 14.00 -0.32
CA TRP A 72 -19.06 14.00 -1.60
C TRP A 72 -18.12 15.20 -1.74
N SER A 73 -18.59 16.40 -1.40
CA SER A 73 -17.76 17.61 -1.40
C SER A 73 -16.54 17.46 -0.47
N MET A 74 -16.71 16.88 0.71
CA MET A 74 -15.60 16.62 1.64
C MET A 74 -14.63 15.58 1.09
N MET A 75 -15.12 14.46 0.53
CA MET A 75 -14.28 13.45 -0.11
C MET A 75 -13.43 14.08 -1.23
N GLU A 76 -14.03 14.94 -2.04
CA GLU A 76 -13.32 15.62 -3.13
C GLU A 76 -12.28 16.62 -2.60
N LYS A 77 -12.59 17.39 -1.54
CA LYS A 77 -11.62 18.24 -0.84
C LYS A 77 -10.43 17.43 -0.32
N VAL A 78 -10.68 16.28 0.33
CA VAL A 78 -9.63 15.39 0.84
C VAL A 78 -8.79 14.84 -0.32
N ARG A 79 -9.43 14.39 -1.40
CA ARG A 79 -8.75 13.87 -2.59
C ARG A 79 -7.85 14.93 -3.23
N ALA A 80 -8.36 16.15 -3.45
CA ALA A 80 -7.59 17.26 -3.99
C ALA A 80 -6.40 17.64 -3.10
N SER A 81 -6.52 17.47 -1.78
CA SER A 81 -5.44 17.77 -0.84
C SER A 81 -4.19 16.91 -1.06
N PHE A 82 -4.35 15.67 -1.54
CA PHE A 82 -3.24 14.74 -1.79
C PHE A 82 -2.47 15.03 -3.09
N VAL A 83 -3.07 15.75 -4.05
CA VAL A 83 -2.47 15.98 -5.36
C VAL A 83 -1.62 17.26 -5.40
N ARG A 84 -1.62 18.06 -4.33
CA ARG A 84 -0.82 19.30 -4.28
C ARG A 84 0.68 19.02 -4.32
N ASP A 85 1.41 19.79 -5.14
CA ASP A 85 2.84 19.59 -5.43
C ASP A 85 3.75 19.51 -4.18
N GLY A 86 3.42 20.24 -3.12
CA GLY A 86 4.20 20.26 -1.89
C GLY A 86 4.08 19.00 -1.04
N CYS A 87 3.02 18.21 -1.22
CA CYS A 87 2.72 17.06 -0.36
C CYS A 87 3.61 15.84 -0.61
N TRP A 88 4.36 15.82 -1.71
CA TRP A 88 5.19 14.68 -2.14
C TRP A 88 6.69 14.98 -2.14
N ARG A 89 7.10 16.11 -1.58
CA ARG A 89 8.52 16.45 -1.45
C ARG A 89 9.17 15.52 -0.42
N VAL A 90 10.16 14.75 -0.87
CA VAL A 90 10.89 13.81 -0.01
C VAL A 90 12.08 14.53 0.63
N SER A 91 12.13 14.54 1.96
CA SER A 91 13.34 14.95 2.68
C SER A 91 14.34 13.79 2.75
N SER A 92 15.64 14.09 2.89
CA SER A 92 16.67 13.05 3.02
C SER A 92 16.46 12.12 4.21
N ALA A 93 15.82 12.60 5.28
CA ALA A 93 15.50 11.80 6.46
C ALA A 93 14.31 10.85 6.24
N GLU A 94 13.38 11.21 5.34
CA GLU A 94 12.17 10.43 5.04
C GLU A 94 12.35 9.49 3.84
N ALA A 95 13.37 9.70 3.02
CA ALA A 95 13.66 8.91 1.82
C ALA A 95 13.88 7.42 2.14
N GLY A 96 14.40 7.11 3.32
CA GLY A 96 14.54 5.73 3.79
C GLY A 96 13.25 5.12 4.34
N GLY A 97 12.13 5.84 4.46
CA GLY A 97 10.93 5.34 5.14
C GLY A 97 9.71 5.18 4.24
N VAL A 98 8.57 4.81 4.86
CA VAL A 98 7.26 5.00 4.23
C VAL A 98 6.89 6.47 4.32
N HIS A 99 6.58 7.07 3.19
CA HIS A 99 6.27 8.49 3.07
C HIS A 99 4.99 8.88 3.82
N LYS A 100 4.96 10.06 4.45
CA LYS A 100 3.83 10.51 5.27
C LYS A 100 2.53 10.56 4.47
N THR A 101 2.57 11.09 3.26
CA THR A 101 1.38 11.22 2.39
C THR A 101 0.86 9.86 1.94
N THR A 102 1.74 8.87 1.73
CA THR A 102 1.34 7.47 1.47
C THR A 102 0.51 6.92 2.63
N ARG A 103 0.95 7.15 3.88
CA ARG A 103 0.22 6.70 5.07
C ARG A 103 -1.15 7.35 5.17
N LEU A 104 -1.23 8.66 4.97
CA LEU A 104 -2.48 9.41 5.04
C LEU A 104 -3.46 8.98 3.95
N MET A 105 -2.98 8.83 2.70
CA MET A 105 -3.81 8.41 1.58
C MET A 105 -4.29 6.97 1.73
N MET A 106 -3.46 6.05 2.24
CA MET A 106 -3.91 4.69 2.54
C MET A 106 -4.92 4.64 3.70
N ASN A 107 -4.76 5.46 4.74
CA ASN A 107 -5.77 5.57 5.80
C ASN A 107 -7.11 6.07 5.25
N TYR A 108 -7.07 7.02 4.32
CA TYR A 108 -8.25 7.50 3.61
C TYR A 108 -8.89 6.40 2.76
N ILE A 109 -8.11 5.68 1.94
CA ILE A 109 -8.60 4.54 1.14
C ILE A 109 -9.26 3.48 2.05
N MET A 110 -8.63 3.16 3.18
CA MET A 110 -9.21 2.23 4.16
C MET A 110 -10.50 2.75 4.81
N LEU A 111 -10.63 4.06 5.03
CA LEU A 111 -11.87 4.66 5.51
C LEU A 111 -12.98 4.45 4.47
N LEU A 112 -12.69 4.69 3.19
CA LEU A 112 -13.65 4.49 2.11
C LEU A 112 -14.09 3.03 2.00
N SER A 113 -13.14 2.08 1.99
CA SER A 113 -13.46 0.66 1.87
C SER A 113 -14.33 0.14 3.02
N ARG A 114 -14.15 0.65 4.24
CA ARG A 114 -14.99 0.28 5.40
C ARG A 114 -16.41 0.84 5.33
N ASN A 115 -16.64 1.87 4.54
CA ASN A 115 -17.94 2.53 4.39
C ASN A 115 -18.56 2.26 3.01
N GLU A 116 -18.21 1.13 2.38
CA GLU A 116 -18.63 0.77 1.03
C GLU A 116 -20.15 0.88 0.82
N ARG A 117 -20.96 0.40 1.77
CA ARG A 117 -22.43 0.47 1.67
C ARG A 117 -22.98 1.89 1.65
N ALA A 118 -22.47 2.76 2.53
CA ALA A 118 -22.88 4.16 2.56
C ALA A 118 -22.45 4.87 1.28
N LEU A 119 -21.21 4.61 0.84
CA LEU A 119 -20.67 5.21 -0.37
C LEU A 119 -21.35 4.71 -1.63
N SER A 120 -21.74 3.44 -1.73
CA SER A 120 -22.44 2.93 -2.91
C SER A 120 -23.78 3.65 -3.12
N LEU A 121 -24.49 4.00 -2.04
CA LEU A 121 -25.71 4.80 -2.10
C LEU A 121 -25.44 6.27 -2.47
N ILE A 122 -24.40 6.87 -1.89
CA ILE A 122 -23.99 8.27 -2.21
C ILE A 122 -23.57 8.39 -3.68
N LEU A 123 -22.83 7.40 -4.20
CA LEU A 123 -22.26 7.43 -5.55
C LEU A 123 -23.23 6.98 -6.66
N GLN A 124 -24.38 6.39 -6.31
CA GLN A 124 -25.40 5.98 -7.28
C GLN A 124 -26.02 7.17 -8.02
N GLU A 125 -26.06 8.37 -7.41
CA GLU A 125 -26.67 9.56 -8.01
C GLU A 125 -25.81 10.21 -9.12
N ASP A 126 -24.47 10.09 -9.06
CA ASP A 126 -23.55 10.69 -10.03
C ASP A 126 -23.40 9.85 -11.32
N GLN A 127 -23.60 8.53 -11.23
CA GLN A 127 -23.53 7.62 -12.40
C GLN A 127 -24.65 7.86 -13.42
N GLN A 128 -25.85 8.25 -12.99
CA GLN A 128 -26.97 8.49 -13.92
C GLN A 128 -26.71 9.68 -14.86
N GLN A 129 -25.87 10.64 -14.44
CA GLN A 129 -25.48 11.79 -15.27
C GLN A 129 -24.29 11.46 -16.20
N GLN A 130 -23.33 10.64 -15.76
CA GLN A 130 -22.16 10.27 -16.58
C GLN A 130 -22.43 9.13 -17.60
N GLN A 131 -23.35 8.21 -17.32
CA GLN A 131 -23.67 7.10 -18.24
C GLN A 131 -24.40 7.52 -19.52
N GLN A 132 -24.87 8.76 -19.64
CA GLN A 132 -25.38 9.28 -20.92
C GLN A 132 -24.27 9.56 -21.95
N HIS A 133 -22.99 9.56 -21.56
CA HIS A 133 -21.90 10.06 -22.41
C HIS A 133 -20.82 9.04 -22.81
N LEU A 134 -20.80 7.81 -22.27
CA LEU A 134 -19.72 6.84 -22.54
C LEU A 134 -20.24 5.44 -22.84
N SER A 135 -20.06 5.01 -24.09
CA SER A 135 -20.27 3.63 -24.57
C SER A 135 -19.03 2.78 -24.29
N HIS A 136 -18.75 2.44 -23.03
CA HIS A 136 -17.77 1.41 -22.71
C HIS A 136 -18.39 0.34 -21.82
N GLN A 137 -18.23 -0.90 -22.26
CA GLN A 137 -18.66 -2.11 -21.56
C GLN A 137 -18.02 -2.10 -20.16
N PRO A 138 -18.80 -2.02 -19.07
CA PRO A 138 -18.24 -2.08 -17.74
C PRO A 138 -17.81 -3.53 -17.43
N ASP A 139 -16.63 -3.69 -16.83
CA ASP A 139 -16.26 -4.94 -16.16
C ASP A 139 -17.37 -5.30 -15.17
N TYR A 140 -18.10 -6.37 -15.47
CA TYR A 140 -19.44 -6.71 -14.96
C TYR A 140 -19.53 -6.98 -13.44
N TYR A 141 -18.44 -6.80 -12.67
CA TYR A 141 -18.36 -7.18 -11.25
C TYR A 141 -17.75 -6.13 -10.30
N SER A 142 -17.28 -4.96 -10.77
CA SER A 142 -16.62 -3.97 -9.89
C SER A 142 -17.61 -2.91 -9.41
N SER A 143 -17.74 -2.71 -8.09
CA SER A 143 -18.58 -1.63 -7.54
C SER A 143 -17.99 -0.24 -7.85
N THR A 144 -18.81 0.82 -7.82
CA THR A 144 -18.34 2.20 -7.99
C THR A 144 -17.28 2.60 -6.96
N VAL A 145 -17.37 2.03 -5.75
CA VAL A 145 -16.40 2.24 -4.68
C VAL A 145 -15.08 1.54 -5.02
N ASP A 146 -15.11 0.34 -5.61
CA ASP A 146 -13.90 -0.36 -6.06
C ASP A 146 -13.17 0.42 -7.15
N ILE A 147 -13.90 1.02 -8.09
CA ILE A 147 -13.33 1.87 -9.15
C ILE A 147 -12.62 3.07 -8.50
N LEU A 148 -13.29 3.76 -7.57
CA LEU A 148 -12.72 4.88 -6.85
C LEU A 148 -11.44 4.49 -6.06
N ILE A 149 -11.45 3.34 -5.39
CA ILE A 149 -10.29 2.83 -4.64
C ILE A 149 -9.13 2.52 -5.60
N LYS A 150 -9.40 1.85 -6.73
CA LYS A 150 -8.39 1.55 -7.77
C LYS A 150 -7.77 2.84 -8.31
N ASP A 151 -8.57 3.86 -8.59
CA ASP A 151 -8.09 5.15 -9.07
C ASP A 151 -7.21 5.88 -8.05
N LEU A 152 -7.58 5.82 -6.76
CA LEU A 152 -6.78 6.38 -5.67
C LEU A 152 -5.45 5.65 -5.51
N ILE A 153 -5.43 4.31 -5.59
CA ILE A 153 -4.19 3.52 -5.55
C ILE A 153 -3.31 3.85 -6.77
N SER A 154 -3.88 3.90 -7.97
CA SER A 154 -3.12 4.29 -9.18
C SER A 154 -2.56 5.70 -9.09
N CYS A 155 -3.33 6.65 -8.52
CA CYS A 155 -2.85 8.01 -8.27
C CYS A 155 -1.68 8.01 -7.28
N LEU A 156 -1.79 7.25 -6.20
CA LEU A 156 -0.75 7.10 -5.19
C LEU A 156 0.56 6.57 -5.79
N GLU A 157 0.49 5.52 -6.60
CA GLU A 157 1.66 4.93 -7.30
C GLU A 157 2.34 5.93 -8.23
N LYS A 158 1.56 6.64 -9.06
CA LYS A 158 2.08 7.69 -9.96
C LYS A 158 2.76 8.83 -9.20
N GLN A 159 2.20 9.23 -8.06
CA GLN A 159 2.79 10.28 -7.24
C GLN A 159 4.06 9.82 -6.55
N LEU A 160 4.14 8.55 -6.12
CA LEU A 160 5.36 7.95 -5.58
C LEU A 160 6.47 7.86 -6.61
N GLU A 161 6.17 7.48 -7.85
CA GLU A 161 7.15 7.47 -8.95
C GLU A 161 7.73 8.87 -9.18
N LYS A 162 6.87 9.89 -9.28
CA LYS A 162 7.31 11.30 -9.40
C LYS A 162 8.12 11.75 -8.18
N ALA A 163 7.67 11.40 -6.97
CA ALA A 163 8.36 11.74 -5.73
C ALA A 163 9.78 11.14 -5.70
N SER A 164 9.91 9.91 -6.20
CA SER A 164 11.18 9.18 -6.25
C SER A 164 12.24 9.89 -7.10
N ASN A 165 11.83 10.68 -8.11
CA ASN A 165 12.75 11.45 -8.96
C ASN A 165 13.42 12.63 -8.23
N PHE A 166 12.92 13.03 -7.06
CA PHE A 166 13.59 14.03 -6.22
C PHE A 166 14.69 13.42 -5.34
N ILE A 167 14.80 12.09 -5.27
CA ILE A 167 15.84 11.40 -4.50
C ILE A 167 17.10 11.30 -5.37
N SER A 168 18.16 11.97 -4.93
CA SER A 168 19.41 12.06 -5.70
C SER A 168 20.19 10.74 -5.75
N ASP A 169 20.19 9.97 -4.67
CA ASP A 169 20.86 8.67 -4.64
C ASP A 169 20.02 7.59 -5.37
N PRO A 170 20.53 6.99 -6.45
CA PRO A 170 19.76 6.02 -7.23
C PRO A 170 19.38 4.77 -6.46
N GLY A 171 20.20 4.32 -5.51
CA GLY A 171 19.90 3.17 -4.66
C GLY A 171 18.81 3.47 -3.65
N LEU A 172 18.90 4.63 -2.99
CA LEU A 172 17.89 5.10 -2.03
C LEU A 172 16.53 5.31 -2.68
N ARG A 173 16.50 5.73 -3.95
CA ARG A 173 15.25 5.84 -4.73
C ARG A 173 14.50 4.51 -4.82
N TYR A 174 15.20 3.41 -5.06
CA TYR A 174 14.55 2.08 -5.11
C TYR A 174 14.17 1.57 -3.72
N ILE A 175 14.94 1.90 -2.68
CA ILE A 175 14.55 1.62 -1.28
C ILE A 175 13.27 2.36 -0.91
N PHE A 176 13.16 3.64 -1.28
CA PHE A 176 11.95 4.43 -1.09
C PHE A 176 10.73 3.78 -1.79
N LEU A 177 10.87 3.42 -3.06
CA LEU A 177 9.80 2.78 -3.83
C LEU A 177 9.38 1.46 -3.17
N MET A 178 10.33 0.56 -2.88
CA MET A 178 10.03 -0.73 -2.24
C MET A 178 9.33 -0.57 -0.88
N ASN A 179 9.77 0.37 -0.04
CA ASN A 179 9.15 0.63 1.26
C ASN A 179 7.70 1.08 1.11
N ASN A 180 7.41 1.99 0.17
CA ASN A 180 6.06 2.49 -0.04
C ASN A 180 5.17 1.44 -0.72
N CYS A 181 5.65 0.75 -1.76
CA CYS A 181 4.92 -0.34 -2.41
C CYS A 181 4.59 -1.46 -1.40
N SER A 182 5.57 -1.92 -0.61
CA SER A 182 5.36 -2.95 0.40
C SER A 182 4.30 -2.53 1.44
N PHE A 183 4.30 -1.26 1.87
CA PHE A 183 3.29 -0.73 2.77
C PHE A 183 1.89 -0.70 2.13
N ILE A 184 1.77 -0.26 0.87
CA ILE A 184 0.52 -0.24 0.13
C ILE A 184 -0.02 -1.66 -0.02
N SER A 185 0.80 -2.61 -0.48
CA SER A 185 0.41 -4.01 -0.62
C SER A 185 -0.09 -4.59 0.69
N GLN A 186 0.63 -4.37 1.80
CA GLN A 186 0.19 -4.86 3.12
C GLN A 186 -1.19 -4.29 3.51
N LYS A 187 -1.43 -3.00 3.24
CA LYS A 187 -2.71 -2.36 3.51
C LYS A 187 -3.82 -2.88 2.59
N VAL A 188 -3.56 -3.07 1.31
CA VAL A 188 -4.52 -3.64 0.35
C VAL A 188 -4.87 -5.07 0.73
N SER A 189 -3.89 -5.92 1.04
CA SER A 189 -4.15 -7.27 1.54
C SER A 189 -5.01 -7.26 2.80
N SER A 190 -4.78 -6.32 3.73
CA SER A 190 -5.61 -6.19 4.94
C SER A 190 -7.06 -5.77 4.68
N MET A 191 -7.34 -5.16 3.53
CA MET A 191 -8.72 -4.83 3.10
C MET A 191 -9.40 -6.04 2.45
N LEU A 192 -8.63 -6.88 1.76
CA LEU A 192 -9.12 -8.10 1.10
C LEU A 192 -9.31 -9.27 2.08
N LEU A 193 -8.61 -9.25 3.22
CA LEU A 193 -8.80 -10.24 4.27
C LEU A 193 -10.11 -9.96 5.05
N PRO A 194 -11.01 -10.94 5.19
CA PRO A 194 -12.23 -10.72 5.97
C PRO A 194 -11.87 -10.44 7.44
N SER A 195 -12.58 -9.48 8.04
CA SER A 195 -12.31 -8.88 9.36
C SER A 195 -12.08 -9.87 10.52
N TRP A 196 -12.50 -11.13 10.41
CA TRP A 196 -12.31 -12.17 11.43
C TRP A 196 -10.89 -12.76 11.45
N THR A 197 -10.13 -12.67 10.36
CA THR A 197 -8.74 -13.16 10.28
C THR A 197 -7.76 -12.37 11.15
N LEU A 198 -8.12 -11.14 11.56
CA LEU A 198 -7.32 -10.29 12.46
C LEU A 198 -7.47 -10.64 13.95
N PHE A 199 -8.40 -11.54 14.33
CA PHE A 199 -8.70 -11.87 15.73
C PHE A 199 -8.22 -13.26 16.19
N GLU A 200 -7.76 -14.13 15.29
CA GLU A 200 -7.37 -15.51 15.62
C GLU A 200 -5.97 -15.63 16.27
N ASP A 201 -5.13 -14.59 16.25
CA ASP A 201 -3.74 -14.69 16.74
C ASP A 201 -3.56 -14.46 18.26
N TYR A 202 -4.62 -14.54 19.07
CA TYR A 202 -4.50 -14.48 20.54
C TYR A 202 -5.26 -15.59 21.29
N LYS A 203 -4.55 -16.71 21.49
CA LYS A 203 -4.81 -17.83 22.44
C LYS A 203 -6.00 -18.73 22.04
N ILE A 204 -5.85 -20.05 21.93
CA ILE A 204 -5.62 -20.98 23.05
C ILE A 204 -4.92 -22.27 22.57
N GLU A 205 -3.92 -22.70 23.34
CA GLU A 205 -3.35 -24.05 23.28
C GLU A 205 -4.36 -25.15 23.70
N ARG A 206 -4.54 -26.13 22.79
CA ARG A 206 -4.82 -27.59 22.98
C ARG A 206 -6.24 -28.06 23.36
N PRO A 207 -6.62 -29.36 23.15
CA PRO A 207 -5.94 -30.48 22.49
C PRO A 207 -6.75 -31.26 21.41
N LYS A 208 -6.04 -32.13 20.68
CA LYS A 208 -6.53 -33.18 19.75
C LYS A 208 -7.65 -34.07 20.31
N LYS A 209 -8.66 -34.39 19.47
CA LYS A 209 -9.24 -35.75 19.37
C LYS A 209 -9.85 -36.02 17.99
N ARG A 210 -9.72 -37.27 17.57
CA ARG A 210 -10.05 -37.87 16.27
C ARG A 210 -11.54 -38.18 16.12
N ASP A 211 -12.02 -37.95 14.90
CA ASP A 211 -12.76 -38.86 13.99
C ASP A 211 -14.17 -39.34 14.36
N SER A 212 -15.17 -38.96 13.55
CA SER A 212 -16.03 -39.91 12.82
C SER A 212 -17.06 -39.21 11.91
N ARG A 213 -16.91 -39.42 10.59
CA ARG A 213 -17.93 -39.54 9.51
C ARG A 213 -19.33 -38.93 9.71
N GLU A 214 -19.68 -37.94 8.88
CA GLU A 214 -21.06 -37.72 8.42
C GLU A 214 -21.12 -37.38 6.92
N ARG A 215 -22.23 -37.79 6.29
CA ARG A 215 -22.51 -37.86 4.84
C ARG A 215 -22.62 -36.48 4.17
N PRO A 216 -22.36 -36.35 2.85
CA PRO A 216 -22.73 -35.14 2.11
C PRO A 216 -24.25 -35.09 1.86
N SER A 217 -24.88 -33.95 2.15
CA SER A 217 -26.27 -33.65 1.78
C SER A 217 -26.37 -33.13 0.33
N PRO A 218 -27.55 -33.21 -0.31
CA PRO A 218 -27.72 -33.01 -1.75
C PRO A 218 -27.74 -31.53 -2.14
N MET A 219 -27.40 -31.30 -3.42
CA MET A 219 -27.47 -30.02 -4.16
C MET A 219 -28.58 -29.09 -3.66
N GLU A 220 -28.20 -27.98 -3.03
CA GLU A 220 -29.01 -26.78 -2.88
C GLU A 220 -28.14 -25.59 -3.32
N ASP A 221 -28.66 -24.86 -4.31
CA ASP A 221 -28.35 -23.47 -4.66
C ASP A 221 -26.90 -23.08 -5.03
N TYR A 222 -26.47 -23.49 -6.23
CA TYR A 222 -25.42 -22.78 -6.98
C TYR A 222 -26.03 -21.60 -7.77
N VAL A 223 -26.44 -20.54 -7.10
CA VAL A 223 -26.71 -19.24 -7.76
C VAL A 223 -26.25 -18.12 -6.82
N ASN A 224 -25.18 -17.43 -7.21
CA ASN A 224 -24.66 -16.16 -6.67
C ASN A 224 -23.89 -16.19 -5.33
N GLN A 225 -22.86 -17.03 -5.23
CA GLN A 225 -21.67 -16.67 -4.45
C GLN A 225 -20.50 -16.47 -5.43
N PRO A 226 -19.72 -15.39 -5.34
CA PRO A 226 -18.50 -15.26 -6.12
C PRO A 226 -17.60 -16.46 -5.79
N ASP A 227 -17.13 -17.14 -6.83
CA ASP A 227 -16.30 -18.34 -6.70
C ASP A 227 -15.10 -18.02 -5.79
N PRO A 228 -14.99 -18.63 -4.59
CA PRO A 228 -13.89 -18.36 -3.68
C PRO A 228 -12.52 -18.66 -4.33
N ASN A 229 -12.50 -19.53 -5.34
CA ASN A 229 -11.31 -19.86 -6.13
C ASN A 229 -10.89 -18.70 -7.05
N LEU A 230 -11.86 -17.90 -7.54
CA LEU A 230 -11.58 -16.72 -8.37
C LEU A 230 -11.05 -15.56 -7.51
N GLN A 231 -11.53 -15.40 -6.29
CA GLN A 231 -10.99 -14.43 -5.33
C GLN A 231 -9.57 -14.83 -4.87
N GLU A 232 -9.34 -16.11 -4.59
CA GLU A 232 -8.00 -16.63 -4.30
C GLU A 232 -7.06 -16.47 -5.51
N GLN A 233 -7.54 -16.68 -6.74
CA GLN A 233 -6.76 -16.44 -7.97
C GLN A 233 -6.45 -14.96 -8.20
N ILE A 234 -7.41 -14.05 -8.07
CA ILE A 234 -7.18 -12.60 -8.20
C ILE A 234 -6.23 -12.10 -7.10
N GLN A 235 -6.36 -12.64 -5.88
CA GLN A 235 -5.44 -12.33 -4.79
C GLN A 235 -4.03 -12.88 -5.05
N MET A 236 -3.89 -14.08 -5.62
CA MET A 236 -2.60 -14.63 -6.03
C MET A 236 -1.96 -13.85 -7.17
N ASP A 237 -2.73 -13.49 -8.20
CA ASP A 237 -2.24 -12.75 -9.38
C ASP A 237 -1.84 -11.32 -9.02
N SER A 238 -2.63 -10.61 -8.21
CA SER A 238 -2.28 -9.26 -7.71
C SER A 238 -1.11 -9.27 -6.73
N ASN A 239 -0.98 -10.32 -5.90
CA ASN A 239 0.20 -10.52 -5.07
C ASN A 239 1.43 -10.86 -5.91
N LEU A 240 1.27 -11.62 -7.00
CA LEU A 240 2.36 -11.97 -7.91
C LEU A 240 2.87 -10.74 -8.65
N ASP A 241 1.99 -9.89 -9.17
CA ASP A 241 2.36 -8.62 -9.80
C ASP A 241 3.10 -7.68 -8.84
N GLY A 242 2.62 -7.55 -7.60
CA GLY A 242 3.31 -6.79 -6.56
C GLY A 242 4.68 -7.37 -6.19
N LEU A 243 4.81 -8.70 -6.15
CA LEU A 243 6.08 -9.39 -5.89
C LEU A 243 7.07 -9.25 -7.03
N LEU A 244 6.60 -9.29 -8.29
CA LEU A 244 7.41 -9.06 -9.49
C LEU A 244 7.92 -7.61 -9.53
N MET A 245 7.08 -6.65 -9.17
CA MET A 245 7.48 -5.24 -9.05
C MET A 245 8.53 -5.02 -7.95
N ILE A 246 8.35 -5.63 -6.77
CA ILE A 246 9.37 -5.54 -5.70
C ILE A 246 10.69 -6.18 -6.15
N GLN A 247 10.63 -7.31 -6.87
CA GLN A 247 11.82 -8.00 -7.36
C GLN A 247 12.60 -7.14 -8.36
N SER A 248 11.93 -6.47 -9.29
CA SER A 248 12.60 -5.59 -10.26
C SER A 248 13.27 -4.39 -9.58
N PHE A 249 12.67 -3.85 -8.51
CA PHE A 249 13.31 -2.80 -7.71
C PHE A 249 14.51 -3.29 -6.91
N ILE A 250 14.50 -4.54 -6.42
CA ILE A 250 15.68 -5.14 -5.77
C ILE A 250 16.84 -5.22 -6.76
N GLU A 251 16.60 -5.70 -7.98
CA GLU A 251 17.62 -5.80 -9.02
C GLU A 251 18.18 -4.43 -9.39
N ALA A 252 17.31 -3.45 -9.64
CA ALA A 252 17.72 -2.09 -9.96
C ALA A 252 18.51 -1.42 -8.80
N TYR A 253 18.15 -1.71 -7.55
CA TYR A 253 18.89 -1.29 -6.37
C TYR A 253 20.29 -1.90 -6.31
N LEU A 254 20.41 -3.21 -6.56
CA LEU A 254 21.70 -3.92 -6.56
C LEU A 254 22.62 -3.39 -7.66
N ASP A 255 22.08 -3.09 -8.83
CA ASP A 255 22.84 -2.54 -9.95
C ASP A 255 23.27 -1.09 -9.69
N ALA A 256 22.39 -0.28 -9.09
CA ALA A 256 22.73 1.08 -8.72
C ALA A 256 23.79 1.17 -7.61
N SER A 257 23.71 0.29 -6.61
CA SER A 257 24.46 0.46 -5.35
C SER A 257 25.65 -0.49 -5.20
N TRP A 258 25.49 -1.75 -5.61
CA TRP A 258 26.45 -2.81 -5.31
C TRP A 258 27.26 -3.23 -6.54
N GLU A 259 26.74 -3.07 -7.76
CA GLU A 259 27.54 -3.30 -8.97
C GLU A 259 28.80 -2.41 -9.04
N PRO A 260 28.75 -1.10 -8.71
CA PRO A 260 29.97 -0.29 -8.68
C PRO A 260 31.01 -0.80 -7.66
N VAL A 261 30.57 -1.30 -6.50
CA VAL A 261 31.44 -1.90 -5.48
C VAL A 261 32.09 -3.17 -6.04
N MET A 262 31.30 -4.06 -6.63
CA MET A 262 31.79 -5.32 -7.19
C MET A 262 32.71 -5.13 -8.40
N SER A 263 32.47 -4.09 -9.21
CA SER A 263 33.30 -3.74 -10.37
C SER A 263 34.77 -3.50 -10.01
N CYS A 264 35.06 -3.10 -8.77
CA CYS A 264 36.42 -2.91 -8.25
C CYS A 264 37.25 -4.21 -8.25
N LEU A 265 36.59 -5.37 -8.19
CA LEU A 265 37.22 -6.68 -8.20
C LEU A 265 37.45 -7.22 -9.62
N TYR A 266 36.61 -6.80 -10.59
CA TYR A 266 36.56 -7.37 -11.93
C TYR A 266 37.40 -6.62 -12.98
N TYR A 267 37.41 -5.28 -12.95
CA TYR A 267 38.06 -4.48 -13.99
C TYR A 267 39.50 -4.05 -13.60
N ASP A 268 40.42 -4.03 -14.57
CA ASP A 268 41.75 -3.41 -14.40
C ASP A 268 41.65 -1.89 -14.58
N ILE A 269 42.16 -1.13 -13.62
CA ILE A 269 42.41 0.30 -13.80
C ILE A 269 43.73 0.44 -14.55
N PRO A 270 43.81 1.20 -15.67
CA PRO A 270 45.06 1.48 -16.35
C PRO A 270 46.05 2.13 -15.37
N ARG A 271 47.26 1.55 -15.24
CA ARG A 271 48.29 1.91 -14.25
C ARG A 271 48.80 3.37 -14.31
N GLY A 272 48.28 4.21 -15.20
CA GLY A 272 48.81 5.54 -15.51
C GLY A 272 48.23 6.70 -14.71
N PHE A 273 47.09 6.53 -14.02
CA PHE A 273 46.44 7.62 -13.30
C PHE A 273 46.09 7.19 -11.87
N LEU A 274 46.84 7.75 -10.91
CA LEU A 274 46.67 7.72 -9.44
C LEU A 274 47.40 6.61 -8.65
N LYS A 275 48.05 7.06 -7.57
CA LYS A 275 48.64 6.29 -6.46
C LYS A 275 47.57 5.66 -5.55
N LEU A 276 46.50 5.09 -6.10
CA LEU A 276 45.51 4.34 -5.31
C LEU A 276 45.92 2.87 -5.21
N GLY A 277 45.65 2.25 -4.06
CA GLY A 277 45.99 0.86 -3.75
C GLY A 277 45.43 -0.16 -4.75
N GLY A 278 45.77 -1.44 -4.54
CA GLY A 278 45.34 -2.51 -5.45
C GLY A 278 43.82 -2.66 -5.52
N ARG A 279 43.31 -3.49 -6.45
CA ARG A 279 41.87 -3.80 -6.61
C ARG A 279 41.13 -4.03 -5.28
N LEU A 280 41.76 -4.77 -4.35
CA LEU A 280 41.24 -5.02 -3.01
C LEU A 280 41.07 -3.74 -2.18
N ASP A 281 42.04 -2.83 -2.16
CA ASP A 281 41.96 -1.59 -1.36
C ASP A 281 40.79 -0.71 -1.83
N LYS A 282 40.55 -0.66 -3.14
CA LYS A 282 39.41 0.07 -3.72
C LYS A 282 38.09 -0.58 -3.35
N PHE A 283 37.97 -1.91 -3.49
CA PHE A 283 36.79 -2.64 -3.06
C PHE A 283 36.48 -2.41 -1.57
N GLU A 284 37.47 -2.56 -0.70
CA GLU A 284 37.29 -2.36 0.74
C GLU A 284 36.81 -0.94 1.06
N CYS A 285 37.36 0.08 0.38
CA CYS A 285 36.95 1.47 0.56
C CYS A 285 35.51 1.71 0.12
N GLU A 286 35.13 1.29 -1.10
CA GLU A 286 33.78 1.47 -1.61
C GLU A 286 32.76 0.62 -0.83
N PHE A 287 33.11 -0.60 -0.42
CA PHE A 287 32.27 -1.44 0.44
C PHE A 287 31.94 -0.72 1.76
N HIS A 288 32.95 -0.24 2.50
CA HIS A 288 32.72 0.40 3.79
C HIS A 288 31.93 1.71 3.66
N LYS A 289 32.17 2.47 2.59
CA LYS A 289 31.41 3.68 2.29
C LYS A 289 29.94 3.36 2.03
N THR A 290 29.66 2.40 1.16
CA THR A 290 28.29 1.95 0.85
C THR A 290 27.61 1.38 2.09
N TYR A 291 28.27 0.48 2.83
CA TYR A 291 27.76 -0.10 4.07
C TYR A 291 27.40 0.98 5.11
N THR A 292 28.31 1.92 5.38
CA THR A 292 28.08 2.97 6.39
C THR A 292 26.88 3.85 6.04
N MET A 293 26.72 4.18 4.76
CA MET A 293 25.60 4.96 4.26
C MET A 293 24.29 4.17 4.35
N GLN A 294 24.27 2.94 3.86
CA GLN A 294 23.04 2.12 3.77
C GLN A 294 22.60 1.54 5.11
N ARG A 295 23.51 1.38 6.07
CA ARG A 295 23.17 1.04 7.45
C ARG A 295 22.25 2.07 8.10
N GLN A 296 22.33 3.34 7.69
CA GLN A 296 21.46 4.42 8.18
C GLN A 296 20.11 4.47 7.46
N TRP A 297 19.96 3.76 6.34
CA TRP A 297 18.68 3.68 5.67
C TRP A 297 17.73 2.78 6.45
N LYS A 298 16.43 2.97 6.24
CA LYS A 298 15.40 2.22 6.95
C LYS A 298 14.67 1.30 5.98
N VAL A 299 14.35 0.10 6.40
CA VAL A 299 13.39 -0.76 5.69
C VAL A 299 12.39 -1.27 6.73
N PRO A 300 11.21 -0.64 6.88
CA PRO A 300 10.30 -0.94 7.98
C PRO A 300 9.73 -2.37 7.95
N ASN A 301 9.54 -2.96 6.76
CA ASN A 301 9.04 -4.32 6.63
C ASN A 301 10.19 -5.33 6.86
N PRO A 302 10.11 -6.20 7.89
CA PRO A 302 11.19 -7.13 8.22
C PRO A 302 11.42 -8.20 7.15
N GLU A 303 10.38 -8.67 6.46
CA GLU A 303 10.51 -9.67 5.39
C GLU A 303 11.19 -9.08 4.15
N LEU A 304 10.82 -7.84 3.80
CA LEU A 304 11.49 -7.10 2.73
C LEU A 304 12.96 -6.84 3.08
N ARG A 305 13.24 -6.45 4.34
CA ARG A 305 14.60 -6.22 4.84
C ARG A 305 15.45 -7.47 4.73
N LYS A 306 14.92 -8.61 5.19
CA LYS A 306 15.58 -9.92 5.09
C LYS A 306 15.86 -10.30 3.63
N ARG A 307 14.89 -10.10 2.74
CA ARG A 307 15.04 -10.38 1.30
C ARG A 307 16.12 -9.50 0.66
N LEU A 308 16.17 -8.21 1.00
CA LEU A 308 17.20 -7.27 0.53
C LEU A 308 18.59 -7.66 1.01
N ARG A 309 18.76 -7.95 2.32
CA ARG A 309 20.05 -8.40 2.88
C ARG A 309 20.55 -9.66 2.19
N LYS A 310 19.68 -10.66 2.06
CA LYS A 310 19.98 -11.89 1.35
C LYS A 310 20.47 -11.63 -0.08
N ALA A 311 19.76 -10.78 -0.83
CA ALA A 311 20.13 -10.45 -2.21
C ALA A 311 21.48 -9.71 -2.30
N VAL A 312 21.80 -8.84 -1.33
CA VAL A 312 23.12 -8.19 -1.26
C VAL A 312 24.21 -9.21 -0.93
N ILE A 313 23.99 -10.09 0.06
CA ILE A 313 24.93 -11.15 0.46
C ILE A 313 25.22 -12.09 -0.73
N GLU A 314 24.17 -12.55 -1.41
CA GLU A 314 24.28 -13.43 -2.59
C GLU A 314 25.02 -12.76 -3.76
N LYS A 315 25.02 -11.43 -3.85
CA LYS A 315 25.81 -10.68 -4.85
C LYS A 315 27.25 -10.48 -4.41
N VAL A 316 27.49 -10.07 -3.17
CA VAL A 316 28.81 -9.63 -2.69
C VAL A 316 29.72 -10.79 -2.29
N ILE A 317 29.23 -11.71 -1.46
CA ILE A 317 30.05 -12.74 -0.83
C ILE A 317 30.63 -13.73 -1.85
N PRO A 318 29.87 -14.26 -2.82
CA PRO A 318 30.43 -15.14 -3.84
C PRO A 318 31.47 -14.44 -4.72
N GLY A 319 31.21 -13.19 -5.11
CA GLY A 319 32.14 -12.40 -5.93
C GLY A 319 33.46 -12.11 -5.21
N PHE A 320 33.40 -11.73 -3.94
CA PHE A 320 34.58 -11.52 -3.09
C PHE A 320 35.38 -12.81 -2.87
N SER A 321 34.69 -13.91 -2.55
CA SER A 321 35.33 -15.22 -2.31
C SER A 321 36.04 -15.74 -3.57
N LYS A 322 35.40 -15.61 -4.74
CA LYS A 322 36.01 -15.95 -6.03
C LYS A 322 37.27 -15.14 -6.28
N TYR A 323 37.24 -13.83 -6.04
CA TYR A 323 38.42 -12.97 -6.19
C TYR A 323 39.58 -13.40 -5.28
N LEU A 324 39.31 -13.73 -4.01
CA LEU A 324 40.34 -14.19 -3.07
C LEU A 324 40.96 -15.53 -3.49
N ALA A 325 40.15 -16.47 -3.98
CA ALA A 325 40.63 -17.74 -4.50
C ALA A 325 41.58 -17.55 -5.71
N GLU A 326 41.19 -16.71 -6.67
CA GLU A 326 42.03 -16.37 -7.84
C GLU A 326 43.32 -15.65 -7.46
N ARG A 327 43.30 -14.81 -6.42
CA ARG A 327 44.48 -14.11 -5.94
C ARG A 327 45.50 -15.07 -5.30
N THR A 328 45.01 -16.08 -4.58
CA THR A 328 45.82 -17.10 -3.92
C THR A 328 46.50 -18.01 -4.94
N THR A 329 45.77 -18.47 -5.97
CA THR A 329 46.34 -19.33 -7.03
C THR A 329 47.39 -18.61 -7.87
N LYS A 330 47.27 -17.29 -8.03
CA LYS A 330 48.22 -16.48 -8.82
C LYS A 330 49.50 -16.11 -8.05
N ALA A 331 49.66 -16.48 -6.77
CA ALA A 331 50.81 -16.16 -5.91
C ALA A 331 51.26 -14.68 -5.96
N LYS A 332 50.32 -13.76 -6.25
CA LYS A 332 50.62 -12.39 -6.68
C LYS A 332 50.67 -11.37 -5.54
N SER A 333 50.47 -11.74 -4.27
CA SER A 333 50.38 -10.74 -3.22
C SER A 333 50.61 -11.26 -1.79
N ASN A 334 51.32 -10.45 -0.99
CA ASN A 334 51.66 -10.72 0.41
C ASN A 334 50.67 -10.11 1.43
N ARG A 335 49.67 -9.31 1.01
CA ARG A 335 48.79 -8.60 1.97
C ARG A 335 47.43 -9.29 2.15
N PRO A 336 47.03 -9.70 3.38
CA PRO A 336 45.71 -10.28 3.62
C PRO A 336 44.59 -9.24 3.44
N PRO A 337 43.34 -9.66 3.15
CA PRO A 337 42.18 -8.77 3.19
C PRO A 337 41.95 -8.24 4.60
N LYS A 338 41.39 -7.02 4.73
CA LYS A 338 41.03 -6.46 6.04
C LYS A 338 39.90 -7.23 6.71
N ASN A 339 38.95 -7.72 5.91
CA ASN A 339 37.83 -8.52 6.39
C ASN A 339 37.76 -9.87 5.68
N THR A 340 37.36 -10.89 6.42
CA THR A 340 37.04 -12.20 5.84
C THR A 340 35.68 -12.17 5.15
N ALA A 341 35.38 -13.17 4.32
CA ALA A 341 34.06 -13.28 3.69
C ALA A 341 32.92 -13.39 4.74
N LEU A 342 33.17 -14.10 5.84
CA LEU A 342 32.22 -14.22 6.96
C LEU A 342 32.01 -12.88 7.68
N GLU A 343 33.08 -12.13 7.94
CA GLU A 343 32.95 -10.80 8.56
C GLU A 343 32.19 -9.81 7.68
N LEU A 344 32.38 -9.87 6.35
CA LEU A 344 31.58 -9.05 5.43
C LEU A 344 30.10 -9.46 5.46
N GLU A 345 29.81 -10.75 5.53
CA GLU A 345 28.43 -11.25 5.64
C GLU A 345 27.76 -10.76 6.93
N GLU A 346 28.45 -10.83 8.07
CA GLU A 346 27.97 -10.30 9.35
C GLU A 346 27.66 -8.79 9.28
N LEU A 347 28.51 -8.00 8.62
CA LEU A 347 28.25 -6.58 8.40
C LEU A 347 27.01 -6.37 7.51
N LEU A 348 26.85 -7.15 6.44
CA LEU A 348 25.71 -7.03 5.53
C LEU A 348 24.37 -7.35 6.21
N GLU A 349 24.38 -8.22 7.22
CA GLU A 349 23.21 -8.51 8.06
C GLU A 349 22.77 -7.31 8.92
N GLU A 350 23.61 -6.28 9.10
CA GLU A 350 23.25 -5.06 9.84
C GLU A 350 22.64 -3.96 8.96
N LEU A 351 22.55 -4.17 7.63
CA LEU A 351 22.04 -3.15 6.72
C LEU A 351 20.56 -2.82 7.00
N PHE A 352 20.18 -1.55 6.79
CA PHE A 352 18.80 -1.07 6.84
C PHE A 352 18.11 -1.02 8.22
N GLU A 353 18.87 -0.93 9.31
CA GLU A 353 18.35 -0.82 10.69
C GLU A 353 18.04 0.61 11.15
N GLY A 354 18.12 1.60 10.26
CA GLY A 354 18.01 3.05 10.57
C GLY A 354 16.68 3.56 11.09
#